data_AF-A0A847X102-F1
#
_entry.id   AF-A0A847X102-F1
#
_cell.length_a   1.000
_cell.length_b   1.000
_cell.length_c   1.000
_cell.angle_alpha   90.00
_cell.angle_beta   90.00
_cell.angle_gamma   90.00
#
_symmetry.space_group_name_H-M   'P 1'
#
loop_
_entity.id
_entity.type
_entity.pdbx_description
1 polymer ?
#
loop_
_entity_poly.entity_id
_entity_poly.type
_entity_poly.pdbx_seq_one_letter_code
_entity_poly.pdbx_strand_id
1 'polypeptide(L)'
;LWDAGYGTSSYRANNIVRFFDNMVAKLVGFHKARPNYAMLNELPLRLREHAERQEQNVEEAEAELAAMEQAAVDNAGGKPMREAIAAAQAEIDRLDAEILAIEDRRDQAAQSLQALAEGRDPAFEGATAELAAALGREDIKTLLAEARLTRTGQDDTIVVQIDETRKRLREEEEESREQRERLKTLAARRRELEDIQWEFKKQRFDDPRSSFKEDRLVGDLLNDFLRGGISAASYWDQWRKSQNWTPGNEWGSGYQSTRSTSRASNNPWPKSGGGFQWPDSSFGGGGGSSRKSKPSSGGFSGGFGGGSSGGFSRPRTGSSGTRKHGGFKTGGGF
;
A
#
# COMPACT_ATOMS: atom_id res chain seq x y z
N LEU A 1 -29.67 -19.30 -44.43
CA LEU A 1 -30.78 -20.16 -43.95
C LEU A 1 -31.01 -20.04 -42.44
N TRP A 2 -29.99 -20.18 -41.57
CA TRP A 2 -30.13 -20.05 -40.10
C TRP A 2 -30.47 -18.62 -39.65
N ASP A 3 -29.67 -17.61 -40.01
CA ASP A 3 -29.92 -16.20 -39.60
C ASP A 3 -31.21 -15.62 -40.19
N ALA A 4 -31.61 -16.13 -41.35
CA ALA A 4 -32.89 -15.77 -41.98
C ALA A 4 -34.10 -16.41 -41.28
N GLY A 5 -33.89 -17.37 -40.36
CA GLY A 5 -34.97 -18.09 -39.68
C GLY A 5 -35.70 -19.12 -40.54
N TYR A 6 -35.09 -19.63 -41.62
CA TYR A 6 -35.72 -20.56 -42.55
C TYR A 6 -36.31 -21.78 -41.82
N GLY A 7 -37.62 -21.99 -41.93
CA GLY A 7 -38.33 -23.07 -41.24
C GLY A 7 -38.92 -22.71 -39.86
N THR A 8 -38.87 -21.45 -39.43
CA THR A 8 -39.69 -20.90 -38.33
C THR A 8 -40.71 -19.88 -38.82
N SER A 9 -41.67 -19.52 -37.96
CA SER A 9 -42.68 -18.48 -38.22
C SER A 9 -42.10 -17.09 -38.51
N SER A 10 -40.83 -16.88 -38.19
CA SER A 10 -40.07 -15.65 -38.43
C SER A 10 -39.52 -15.50 -39.86
N TYR A 11 -39.52 -16.55 -40.68
CA TYR A 11 -38.98 -16.48 -42.04
C TYR A 11 -39.92 -15.71 -42.98
N ARG A 12 -39.48 -14.53 -43.42
CA ARG A 12 -40.20 -13.68 -44.37
C ARG A 12 -39.43 -13.62 -45.68
N ALA A 13 -39.87 -14.38 -46.69
CA ALA A 13 -39.30 -14.35 -48.04
C ALA A 13 -40.36 -14.62 -49.12
N ASN A 14 -40.14 -14.08 -50.32
CA ASN A 14 -41.01 -14.25 -51.49
C ASN A 14 -40.98 -15.70 -52.01
N ASN A 15 -42.08 -16.18 -52.61
CA ASN A 15 -42.25 -17.59 -53.01
C ASN A 15 -41.11 -18.17 -53.88
N ILE A 16 -40.48 -17.36 -54.74
CA ILE A 16 -39.34 -17.79 -55.57
C ILE A 16 -38.11 -18.06 -54.68
N VAL A 17 -37.81 -17.16 -53.73
CA VAL A 17 -36.70 -17.31 -52.79
C VAL A 17 -36.93 -18.53 -51.88
N ARG A 18 -38.17 -18.78 -51.46
CA ARG A 18 -38.53 -19.97 -50.67
C ARG A 18 -38.27 -21.28 -51.43
N PHE A 19 -38.47 -21.29 -52.75
CA PHE A 19 -38.24 -22.47 -53.58
C PHE A 19 -36.75 -22.82 -53.66
N PHE A 20 -35.91 -21.82 -53.97
CA PHE A 20 -34.45 -22.01 -53.99
C PHE A 20 -33.90 -22.36 -52.60
N ASP A 21 -34.37 -21.69 -51.54
CA ASP A 21 -33.98 -22.01 -50.16
C ASP A 21 -34.40 -23.44 -49.76
N ASN A 22 -35.52 -23.96 -50.28
CA ASN A 22 -35.94 -25.35 -50.05
C ASN A 22 -35.06 -26.37 -50.78
N MET A 23 -34.64 -26.08 -52.01
CA MET A 23 -33.69 -26.92 -52.73
C MET A 23 -32.34 -26.95 -52.02
N VAL A 24 -31.82 -25.79 -51.60
CA VAL A 24 -30.56 -25.69 -50.86
C VAL A 24 -30.67 -26.37 -49.48
N ALA A 25 -31.80 -26.20 -48.78
CA ALA A 25 -32.04 -26.83 -47.48
C ALA A 25 -32.08 -28.37 -47.57
N LYS A 26 -32.62 -28.94 -48.66
CA LYS A 26 -32.61 -30.39 -48.90
C LYS A 26 -31.21 -30.89 -49.26
N LEU A 27 -30.47 -30.15 -50.10
CA LEU A 27 -29.12 -30.53 -50.53
C LEU A 27 -28.12 -30.56 -49.37
N VAL A 28 -28.18 -29.56 -48.48
CA VAL A 28 -27.27 -29.44 -47.32
C VAL A 28 -27.81 -30.19 -46.09
N GLY A 29 -28.98 -30.84 -46.18
CA GLY A 29 -29.58 -31.53 -45.05
C GLY A 29 -29.93 -30.61 -43.87
N PHE A 30 -30.23 -29.33 -44.15
CA PHE A 30 -30.40 -28.26 -43.16
C PHE A 30 -31.44 -28.61 -42.09
N HIS A 31 -32.54 -29.28 -42.45
CA HIS A 31 -33.56 -29.72 -41.50
C HIS A 31 -33.04 -30.71 -40.44
N LYS A 32 -32.08 -31.55 -40.79
CA LYS A 32 -31.42 -32.49 -39.85
C LYS A 32 -30.31 -31.81 -39.05
N ALA A 33 -29.60 -30.85 -39.65
CA ALA A 33 -28.47 -30.16 -39.02
C ALA A 33 -28.89 -29.00 -38.10
N ARG A 34 -30.09 -28.43 -38.29
CA ARG A 34 -30.58 -27.27 -37.55
C ARG A 34 -30.71 -27.49 -36.03
N PRO A 35 -31.27 -28.61 -35.52
CA PRO A 35 -31.29 -28.89 -34.09
C PRO A 35 -29.90 -29.09 -33.49
N ASN A 36 -28.99 -29.74 -34.24
CA ASN A 36 -27.60 -29.93 -33.81
C ASN A 36 -26.86 -28.59 -33.72
N TYR A 37 -27.08 -27.68 -34.68
CA TYR A 37 -26.49 -26.34 -34.66
C TYR A 37 -27.04 -25.47 -33.52
N ALA A 38 -28.36 -25.53 -33.27
CA ALA A 38 -28.99 -24.88 -32.11
C ALA A 38 -28.38 -25.39 -30.79
N MET A 39 -28.25 -26.70 -30.66
CA MET A 39 -27.63 -27.36 -29.51
C MET A 39 -26.17 -26.93 -29.35
N LEU A 40 -25.36 -26.95 -30.41
CA LEU A 40 -23.94 -26.56 -30.36
C LEU A 40 -23.73 -25.10 -29.95
N ASN A 41 -24.66 -24.20 -30.29
CA ASN A 41 -24.62 -22.80 -29.85
C ASN A 41 -25.08 -22.62 -28.40
N GLU A 42 -26.00 -23.45 -27.91
CA GLU A 42 -26.48 -23.43 -26.52
C GLU A 42 -25.55 -24.20 -25.55
N LEU A 43 -24.79 -25.18 -26.04
CA LEU A 43 -23.85 -25.97 -25.26
C LEU A 43 -22.83 -25.15 -24.46
N PRO A 44 -22.15 -24.12 -25.01
CA PRO A 44 -21.21 -23.33 -24.21
C PRO A 44 -21.89 -22.60 -23.04
N LEU A 45 -23.15 -22.16 -23.22
CA LEU A 45 -23.91 -21.54 -22.14
C LEU A 45 -24.30 -22.57 -21.08
N ARG A 46 -24.82 -23.73 -21.49
CA ARG A 46 -25.18 -24.82 -20.56
C ARG A 46 -23.98 -25.41 -19.83
N LEU A 47 -22.81 -25.46 -20.46
CA LEU A 47 -21.56 -25.87 -19.82
C LEU A 47 -21.11 -24.88 -18.75
N ARG A 48 -21.29 -23.57 -18.97
CA ARG A 48 -21.05 -22.55 -17.93
C ARG A 48 -22.02 -22.72 -16.76
N GLU A 49 -23.32 -22.83 -17.03
CA GLU A 49 -24.32 -23.05 -15.99
C GLU A 49 -24.12 -24.36 -15.21
N HIS A 50 -23.61 -25.40 -15.88
CA HIS A 50 -23.25 -26.66 -15.22
C HIS A 50 -21.97 -26.53 -14.40
N ALA A 51 -20.96 -25.81 -14.90
CA ALA A 51 -19.74 -25.51 -14.17
C ALA A 51 -20.03 -24.68 -12.90
N GLU A 52 -20.88 -23.66 -13.00
CA GLU A 52 -21.32 -22.85 -11.86
C GLU A 52 -22.08 -23.69 -10.82
N ARG A 53 -23.01 -24.54 -11.25
CA ARG A 53 -23.70 -25.48 -10.35
C ARG A 53 -22.76 -26.48 -9.70
N GLN A 54 -21.80 -27.02 -10.47
CA GLN A 54 -20.80 -27.93 -9.93
C GLN A 54 -19.86 -27.23 -8.96
N GLU A 55 -19.57 -25.95 -9.18
CA GLU A 55 -18.80 -25.12 -8.25
C GLU A 55 -19.56 -24.90 -6.94
N GLN A 56 -20.83 -24.52 -7.01
CA GLN A 56 -21.71 -24.39 -5.83
C GLN A 56 -21.80 -25.69 -5.03
N ASN A 57 -22.03 -26.82 -5.70
CA ASN A 57 -22.11 -28.13 -5.02
C ASN A 57 -20.81 -28.48 -4.28
N VAL A 58 -19.66 -28.07 -4.82
CA VAL A 58 -18.38 -28.31 -4.14
C VAL A 58 -18.18 -27.34 -2.99
N GLU A 59 -18.54 -26.06 -3.15
CA GLU A 59 -18.49 -25.09 -2.05
C GLU A 59 -19.37 -25.54 -0.86
N GLU A 60 -20.56 -26.09 -1.14
CA GLU A 60 -21.44 -26.67 -0.13
C GLU A 60 -20.81 -27.90 0.54
N ALA A 61 -20.29 -28.85 -0.23
CA ALA A 61 -19.65 -30.05 0.32
C ALA A 61 -18.38 -29.73 1.14
N GLU A 62 -17.58 -28.76 0.69
CA GLU A 62 -16.40 -28.27 1.43
C GLU A 62 -16.81 -27.58 2.74
N ALA A 63 -17.92 -26.82 2.74
CA ALA A 63 -18.46 -26.20 3.95
C ALA A 63 -18.97 -27.25 4.96
N GLU A 64 -19.66 -28.29 4.48
CA GLU A 64 -20.09 -29.41 5.31
C GLU A 64 -18.90 -30.16 5.93
N LEU A 65 -17.85 -30.43 5.14
CA LEU A 65 -16.62 -31.07 5.62
C LEU A 65 -15.94 -30.20 6.70
N ALA A 66 -15.80 -28.90 6.45
CA ALA A 66 -15.20 -27.97 7.41
C ALA A 66 -16.00 -27.90 8.72
N ALA A 67 -17.34 -27.94 8.65
CA ALA A 67 -18.19 -27.99 9.84
C ALA A 67 -18.00 -29.29 10.64
N MET A 68 -17.91 -30.43 9.95
CA MET A 68 -17.64 -31.72 10.58
C MET A 68 -16.26 -31.76 11.26
N GLU A 69 -15.23 -31.24 10.61
CA GLU A 69 -13.90 -31.12 11.22
C GLU A 69 -13.91 -30.22 12.46
N GLN A 70 -14.55 -29.05 12.38
CA GLN A 70 -14.65 -28.14 13.52
C GLN A 70 -15.38 -28.81 14.69
N ALA A 71 -16.48 -29.52 14.44
CA ALA A 71 -17.20 -30.25 15.46
C ALA A 71 -16.34 -31.38 16.07
N ALA A 72 -15.56 -32.09 15.25
CA ALA A 72 -14.64 -33.12 15.73
C ALA A 72 -13.53 -32.53 16.61
N VAL A 73 -12.95 -31.40 16.22
CA VAL A 73 -11.94 -30.67 17.00
C VAL A 73 -12.53 -30.14 18.30
N ASP A 74 -13.76 -29.63 18.28
CA ASP A 74 -14.45 -29.15 19.47
C ASP A 74 -14.75 -30.28 20.46
N ASN A 75 -15.21 -31.43 19.96
CA ASN A 75 -15.42 -32.63 20.77
C ASN A 75 -14.11 -33.15 21.39
N ALA A 76 -12.97 -32.96 20.70
CA ALA A 76 -11.65 -33.28 21.23
C ALA A 76 -11.11 -32.22 22.22
N GLY A 77 -11.88 -31.18 22.54
CA GLY A 77 -11.49 -30.12 23.47
C GLY A 77 -10.74 -28.95 22.83
N GLY A 78 -10.78 -28.79 21.52
CA GLY A 78 -10.13 -27.69 20.79
C GLY A 78 -10.80 -26.32 20.96
N LYS A 79 -12.06 -26.29 21.39
CA LYS A 79 -12.84 -25.05 21.62
C LYS A 79 -12.13 -24.02 22.53
N PRO A 80 -11.70 -24.35 23.76
CA PRO A 80 -10.98 -23.40 24.62
C PRO A 80 -9.68 -22.89 23.98
N MET A 81 -8.98 -23.71 23.18
CA MET A 81 -7.76 -23.27 22.49
C MET A 81 -8.07 -22.26 21.39
N ARG A 82 -9.15 -22.46 20.62
CA ARG A 82 -9.59 -21.49 19.60
C ARG A 82 -10.04 -20.17 20.22
N GLU A 83 -10.78 -20.22 21.31
CA GLU A 83 -11.20 -19.03 22.05
C GLU A 83 -9.98 -18.28 22.63
N ALA A 84 -8.99 -19.01 23.16
CA ALA A 84 -7.74 -18.42 23.63
C ALA A 84 -6.93 -17.76 22.50
N ILE A 85 -6.80 -18.41 21.34
CA ILE A 85 -6.13 -17.84 20.16
C ILE A 85 -6.86 -16.57 19.68
N ALA A 86 -8.19 -16.61 19.59
CA ALA A 86 -8.99 -15.46 19.19
C ALA A 86 -8.85 -14.29 20.17
N ALA A 87 -8.88 -14.56 21.48
CA ALA A 87 -8.67 -13.56 22.52
C ALA A 87 -7.25 -12.96 22.45
N ALA A 88 -6.23 -13.80 22.26
CA ALA A 88 -4.84 -13.35 22.11
C ALA A 88 -4.65 -12.51 20.84
N GLN A 89 -5.27 -12.88 19.72
CA GLN A 89 -5.21 -12.09 18.49
C GLN A 89 -5.88 -10.71 18.66
N ALA A 90 -7.05 -10.67 19.31
CA ALA A 90 -7.73 -9.41 19.60
C ALA A 90 -6.89 -8.50 20.52
N GLU A 91 -6.18 -9.09 21.48
CA GLU A 91 -5.26 -8.37 22.36
C GLU A 91 -4.04 -7.83 21.61
N ILE A 92 -3.45 -8.60 20.69
CA ILE A 92 -2.37 -8.15 19.81
C ILE A 92 -2.84 -6.98 18.95
N ASP A 93 -4.00 -7.09 18.31
CA ASP A 93 -4.56 -6.03 17.46
C ASP A 93 -4.83 -4.74 18.27
N ARG A 94 -5.25 -4.87 19.53
CA ARG A 94 -5.44 -3.75 20.47
C ARG A 94 -4.11 -3.07 20.81
N LEU A 95 -3.10 -3.85 21.20
CA LEU A 95 -1.77 -3.34 21.54
C LEU A 95 -1.12 -2.67 20.34
N ASP A 96 -1.29 -3.22 19.13
CA ASP A 96 -0.78 -2.63 17.90
C ASP A 96 -1.41 -1.28 17.58
N ALA A 97 -2.72 -1.14 17.80
CA ALA A 97 -3.39 0.15 17.67
C ALA A 97 -2.90 1.17 18.72
N GLU A 98 -2.61 0.72 19.95
CA GLU A 98 -2.07 1.57 21.00
C GLU A 98 -0.63 2.02 20.69
N ILE A 99 0.23 1.11 20.22
CA ILE A 99 1.60 1.42 19.78
C ILE A 99 1.56 2.50 18.70
N LEU A 100 0.72 2.33 17.66
CA LEU A 100 0.57 3.32 16.60
C LEU A 100 0.14 4.69 17.13
N ALA A 101 -0.80 4.73 18.08
CA ALA A 101 -1.24 5.98 18.69
C ALA A 101 -0.13 6.66 19.51
N ILE A 102 0.70 5.89 20.23
CA ILE A 102 1.83 6.41 21.00
C ILE A 102 2.93 6.94 20.06
N GLU A 103 3.23 6.21 18.99
CA GLU A 103 4.21 6.61 17.97
C GLU A 103 3.81 7.92 17.29
N ASP A 104 2.53 8.07 16.93
CA ASP A 104 2.01 9.32 16.35
C ASP A 104 2.09 10.49 17.35
N ARG A 105 1.75 10.27 18.63
CA ARG A 105 1.91 11.32 19.68
C ARG A 105 3.37 11.72 19.86
N ARG A 106 4.29 10.76 19.84
CA ARG A 106 5.74 11.01 19.92
C ARG A 106 6.20 11.85 18.74
N ASP A 107 5.74 11.54 17.53
CA ASP A 107 6.11 12.29 16.33
C ASP A 107 5.56 13.72 16.35
N GLN A 108 4.35 13.93 16.88
CA GLN A 108 3.80 15.27 17.12
C GLN A 108 4.63 16.04 18.16
N ALA A 109 5.01 15.41 19.28
CA ALA A 109 5.85 16.02 20.30
C ALA A 109 7.27 16.34 19.78
N ALA A 110 7.83 15.50 18.91
CA ALA A 110 9.12 15.77 18.28
C ALA A 110 9.04 16.98 17.32
N GLN A 111 7.94 17.12 16.59
CA GLN A 111 7.71 18.28 15.72
C GLN A 111 7.54 19.58 16.52
N SER A 112 6.82 19.55 17.65
CA SER A 112 6.68 20.73 18.51
C SER A 112 8.01 21.12 19.15
N LEU A 113 8.80 20.15 19.63
CA LEU A 113 10.15 20.39 20.14
C LEU A 113 11.05 21.02 19.07
N GLN A 114 10.99 20.54 17.83
CA GLN A 114 11.77 21.12 16.74
C GLN A 114 11.35 22.57 16.45
N ALA A 115 10.04 22.86 16.43
CA ALA A 115 9.54 24.22 16.23
C ALA A 115 10.02 25.19 17.33
N LEU A 116 10.01 24.73 18.59
CA LEU A 116 10.53 25.48 19.74
C LEU A 116 12.05 25.69 19.63
N ALA A 117 12.81 24.65 19.27
CA ALA A 117 14.26 24.72 19.15
C ALA A 117 14.74 25.61 17.98
N GLU A 118 13.94 25.72 16.92
CA GLU A 118 14.19 26.64 15.81
C GLU A 118 13.82 28.10 16.15
N GLY A 119 13.38 28.36 17.39
CA GLY A 119 13.05 29.70 17.87
C GLY A 119 11.77 30.28 17.29
N ARG A 120 10.93 29.46 16.63
CA ARG A 120 9.67 29.89 16.00
C ARG A 120 8.52 30.09 17.00
N ASP A 121 8.82 30.17 18.29
CA ASP A 121 7.82 30.53 19.29
C ASP A 121 7.61 32.05 19.24
N PRO A 122 6.39 32.55 18.95
CA PRO A 122 6.12 33.98 18.90
C PRO A 122 6.52 34.72 20.19
N ALA A 123 6.42 34.08 21.35
CA ALA A 123 6.82 34.67 22.63
C ALA A 123 8.35 34.82 22.73
N PHE A 124 9.10 33.82 22.24
CA PHE A 124 10.56 33.85 22.19
C PHE A 124 11.08 34.85 21.15
N GLU A 125 10.46 34.92 19.97
CA GLU A 125 10.77 35.94 18.96
C GLU A 125 10.52 37.36 19.50
N GLY A 126 9.41 37.57 20.22
CA GLY A 126 9.11 38.85 20.85
C GLY A 126 10.15 39.26 21.90
N ALA A 127 10.49 38.34 22.81
CA ALA A 127 11.48 38.61 23.86
C ALA A 127 12.89 38.84 23.29
N THR A 128 13.30 38.07 22.28
CA THR A 128 14.61 38.25 21.61
C THR A 128 14.66 39.56 20.83
N ALA A 129 13.59 39.95 20.15
CA ALA A 129 13.50 41.24 19.46
C ALA A 129 13.56 42.42 20.43
N GLU A 130 12.88 42.32 21.59
CA GLU A 130 12.92 43.36 22.62
C GLU A 130 14.30 43.46 23.28
N LEU A 131 14.95 42.32 23.57
CA LEU A 131 16.33 42.27 24.04
C LEU A 131 17.29 42.86 23.01
N ALA A 132 17.14 42.52 21.72
CA ALA A 132 17.94 43.08 20.64
C ALA A 132 17.74 44.59 20.49
N ALA A 133 16.51 45.08 20.67
CA ALA A 133 16.20 46.51 20.67
C ALA A 133 16.74 47.24 21.91
N ALA A 134 16.82 46.58 23.07
CA ALA A 134 17.43 47.12 24.27
C ALA A 134 18.97 47.18 24.15
N LEU A 135 19.60 46.10 23.65
CA LEU A 135 21.04 46.01 23.42
C LEU A 135 21.50 46.86 22.24
N GLY A 136 20.69 47.03 21.20
CA GLY A 136 21.01 47.85 20.02
C GLY A 136 21.04 49.35 20.27
N ARG A 137 20.63 49.83 21.46
CA ARG A 137 20.75 51.24 21.85
C ARG A 137 22.21 51.65 22.08
N GLU A 138 23.07 50.70 22.45
CA GLU A 138 24.52 50.90 22.54
C GLU A 138 25.20 49.90 21.60
N ASP A 139 25.85 50.39 20.55
CA ASP A 139 26.56 49.50 19.62
C ASP A 139 27.74 48.86 20.38
N ILE A 140 27.56 47.58 20.72
CA ILE A 140 28.55 46.75 21.41
C ILE A 140 29.93 46.84 20.74
N LYS A 141 30.02 47.05 19.42
CA LYS A 141 31.30 47.24 18.75
C LYS A 141 31.98 48.55 19.16
N THR A 142 31.19 49.59 19.38
CA THR A 142 31.64 50.90 19.86
C THR A 142 32.07 50.82 21.33
N LEU A 143 31.29 50.17 22.20
CA LEU A 143 31.68 49.92 23.59
C LEU A 143 32.99 49.12 23.71
N LEU A 144 33.19 48.12 22.84
CA LEU A 144 34.39 47.30 22.82
C LEU A 144 35.60 48.05 22.23
N ALA A 145 35.36 49.00 21.31
CA ALA A 145 36.40 49.90 20.81
C ALA A 145 36.79 50.97 21.86
N GLU A 146 35.83 51.50 22.61
CA GLU A 146 36.05 52.44 23.72
C GLU A 146 36.77 51.77 24.90
N ALA A 147 36.41 50.53 25.25
CA ALA A 147 37.10 49.74 26.28
C ALA A 147 38.55 49.36 25.89
N ARG A 148 38.87 49.33 24.60
CA ARG A 148 40.26 49.17 24.11
C ARG A 148 41.07 50.46 24.15
N LEU A 149 40.41 51.62 24.32
CA LEU A 149 41.05 52.93 24.42
C LEU A 149 41.34 53.33 25.88
N THR A 150 40.78 52.63 26.87
CA THR A 150 41.06 52.87 28.30
C THR A 150 42.43 52.34 28.71
N ARG A 151 43.10 53.06 29.62
CA ARG A 151 44.51 52.84 30.01
C ARG A 151 44.70 51.73 31.07
N THR A 152 43.64 51.01 31.40
CA THR A 152 43.54 50.06 32.50
C THR A 152 43.61 48.63 31.98
N GLY A 153 44.67 47.89 32.31
CA GLY A 153 44.87 46.50 31.81
C GLY A 153 43.80 45.48 32.23
N GLN A 154 42.88 45.85 33.14
CA GLN A 154 41.69 45.05 33.45
C GLN A 154 40.70 45.03 32.29
N ASP A 155 40.53 46.14 31.56
CA ASP A 155 39.59 46.24 30.44
C ASP A 155 40.08 45.43 29.24
N ASP A 156 41.38 45.47 28.95
CA ASP A 156 42.01 44.62 27.94
C ASP A 156 41.79 43.13 28.24
N THR A 157 41.88 42.74 29.51
CA THR A 157 41.65 41.34 29.94
C THR A 157 40.19 40.94 29.73
N ILE A 158 39.24 41.83 30.04
CA ILE A 158 37.79 41.59 29.83
C ILE A 158 37.49 41.48 28.33
N VAL A 159 38.09 42.32 27.49
CA VAL A 159 37.93 42.27 26.04
C VAL A 159 38.43 40.94 25.47
N VAL A 160 39.58 40.45 25.92
CA VAL A 160 40.09 39.12 25.53
C VAL A 160 39.14 38.01 25.97
N GLN A 161 38.62 38.06 27.20
CA GLN A 161 37.63 37.09 27.68
C GLN A 161 36.35 37.10 26.84
N ILE A 162 35.84 38.28 26.47
CA ILE A 162 34.64 38.40 25.61
C ILE A 162 34.91 37.80 24.22
N ASP A 163 36.07 38.08 23.63
CA ASP A 163 36.43 37.52 22.32
C ASP A 163 36.60 35.99 22.38
N GLU A 164 37.19 35.46 23.45
CA GLU A 164 37.28 34.00 23.71
C GLU A 164 35.89 33.37 23.89
N THR A 165 35.02 33.97 24.71
CA THR A 165 33.65 33.50 24.92
C THR A 165 32.86 33.50 23.61
N ARG A 166 33.00 34.54 22.78
CA ARG A 166 32.36 34.59 21.45
C ARG A 166 32.88 33.52 20.50
N LYS A 167 34.17 33.19 20.57
CA LYS A 167 34.75 32.12 19.78
C LYS A 167 34.16 30.77 20.21
N ARG A 168 34.12 30.48 21.52
CA ARG A 168 33.49 29.27 22.07
C ARG A 168 32.02 29.16 21.71
N LEU A 169 31.27 30.27 21.80
CA LEU A 169 29.86 30.29 21.43
C LEU A 169 29.65 29.87 19.96
N ARG A 170 30.48 30.38 19.04
CA ARG A 170 30.40 29.99 17.62
C ARG A 170 30.71 28.50 17.41
N GLU A 171 31.74 27.99 18.08
CA GLU A 171 32.10 26.56 18.03
C GLU A 171 30.96 25.69 18.57
N GLU A 172 30.37 26.04 19.73
CA GLU A 172 29.23 25.34 20.32
C GLU A 172 27.95 25.41 19.45
N GLU A 173 27.71 26.55 18.78
CA GLU A 173 26.59 26.70 17.85
C GLU A 173 26.74 25.80 16.62
N GLU A 174 27.95 25.68 16.07
CA GLU A 174 28.26 24.78 14.96
C GLU A 174 28.08 23.32 15.36
N GLU A 175 28.62 22.91 16.52
CA GLU A 175 28.42 21.56 17.07
C GLU A 175 26.93 21.26 17.31
N SER A 176 26.19 22.22 17.86
CA SER A 176 24.75 22.10 18.09
C SER A 176 23.98 21.93 16.78
N ARG A 177 24.37 22.63 15.71
CA ARG A 177 23.75 22.47 14.38
C ARG A 177 24.02 21.09 13.81
N GLU A 178 25.26 20.61 13.86
CA GLU A 178 25.59 19.26 13.40
C GLU A 178 24.81 18.19 14.16
N GLN A 179 24.73 18.30 15.49
CA GLN A 179 23.96 17.37 16.32
C GLN A 179 22.47 17.38 15.95
N ARG A 180 21.88 18.55 15.70
CA ARG A 180 20.49 18.67 15.25
C ARG A 180 20.25 18.02 13.89
N GLU A 181 21.17 18.18 12.94
CA GLU A 181 21.08 17.51 11.63
C GLU A 181 21.19 15.98 11.75
N ARG A 182 22.10 15.49 12.61
CA ARG A 182 22.21 14.06 12.94
C ARG A 182 20.92 13.54 13.56
N LEU A 183 20.34 14.26 14.53
CA LEU A 183 19.06 13.91 15.15
C LEU A 183 17.91 13.89 14.15
N LYS A 184 17.84 14.86 13.23
CA LYS A 184 16.83 14.89 12.16
C LYS A 184 16.94 13.67 11.25
N THR A 185 18.16 13.29 10.90
CA THR A 185 18.42 12.10 10.07
C THR A 185 18.01 10.83 10.81
N LEU A 186 18.38 10.67 12.08
CA LEU A 186 17.98 9.52 12.90
C LEU A 186 16.46 9.45 13.10
N ALA A 187 15.80 10.58 13.31
CA ALA A 187 14.34 10.64 13.42
C ALA A 187 13.64 10.21 12.13
N ALA A 188 14.15 10.63 10.96
CA ALA A 188 13.65 10.18 9.67
C ALA A 188 13.84 8.66 9.48
N ARG A 189 15.03 8.13 9.81
CA ARG A 189 15.31 6.68 9.73
C ARG A 189 14.44 5.84 10.66
N ARG A 190 14.22 6.30 11.89
CA ARG A 190 13.30 5.66 12.83
C ARG A 190 11.89 5.56 12.24
N ARG A 191 11.38 6.66 11.67
CA ARG A 191 10.06 6.69 11.05
C ARG A 191 9.96 5.71 9.87
N GLU A 192 10.98 5.65 9.03
CA GLU A 192 11.05 4.71 7.92
C GLU A 192 11.02 3.24 8.40
N LEU A 193 11.69 2.91 9.51
CA LEU A 193 11.64 1.56 10.09
C LEU A 193 10.25 1.20 10.62
N GLU A 194 9.58 2.14 11.27
CA GLU A 194 8.22 1.91 11.75
C GLU A 194 7.22 1.78 10.59
N ASP A 195 7.43 2.51 9.49
CA ASP A 195 6.65 2.35 8.27
C ASP A 195 6.85 0.94 7.66
N ILE A 196 8.09 0.42 7.69
CA ILE A 196 8.40 -0.97 7.29
C ILE A 196 7.77 -1.98 8.25
N GLN A 197 7.86 -1.75 9.56
CA GLN A 197 7.25 -2.62 10.58
C GLN A 197 5.73 -2.73 10.37
N TRP A 198 5.08 -1.62 10.03
CA TRP A 198 3.66 -1.62 9.73
C TRP A 198 3.33 -2.41 8.46
N GLU A 199 4.10 -2.24 7.38
CA GLU A 199 3.90 -3.03 6.16
C GLU A 199 4.19 -4.52 6.38
N PHE A 200 5.17 -4.86 7.22
CA PHE A 200 5.49 -6.22 7.62
C PHE A 200 4.28 -6.90 8.28
N LYS A 201 3.68 -6.25 9.29
CA LYS A 201 2.47 -6.74 9.95
C LYS A 201 1.26 -6.78 9.02
N LYS A 202 1.09 -5.76 8.18
CA LYS A 202 -0.01 -5.68 7.20
C LYS A 202 0.03 -6.84 6.21
N GLN A 203 1.22 -7.27 5.79
CA GLN A 203 1.40 -8.43 4.90
C GLN A 203 1.34 -9.78 5.65
N ARG A 204 1.07 -9.78 6.96
CA ARG A 204 1.03 -10.97 7.82
C ARG A 204 2.36 -11.73 7.86
N PHE A 205 3.47 -11.03 7.67
CA PHE A 205 4.80 -11.64 7.70
C PHE A 205 5.22 -12.11 9.10
N ASP A 206 4.45 -11.75 10.11
CA ASP A 206 4.50 -12.20 11.50
C ASP A 206 3.77 -13.54 11.75
N ASP A 207 3.02 -14.07 10.78
CA ASP A 207 2.40 -15.39 10.89
C ASP A 207 3.49 -16.48 11.01
N PRO A 208 3.35 -17.47 11.92
CA PRO A 208 4.25 -18.63 12.02
C PRO A 208 4.48 -19.38 10.69
N ARG A 209 3.59 -19.24 9.71
CA ARG A 209 3.74 -19.83 8.36
C ARG A 209 4.68 -19.04 7.45
N SER A 210 4.98 -17.79 7.79
CA SER A 210 5.91 -16.94 7.06
C SER A 210 7.35 -17.31 7.42
N SER A 211 8.16 -17.55 6.40
CA SER A 211 9.58 -17.85 6.53
C SER A 211 10.39 -16.96 5.62
N PHE A 212 11.63 -16.66 6.04
CA PHE A 212 12.57 -15.86 5.25
C PHE A 212 13.82 -16.68 4.96
N LYS A 213 14.27 -16.65 3.71
CA LYS A 213 15.45 -17.42 3.28
C LYS A 213 16.78 -16.69 3.48
N GLU A 214 16.73 -15.38 3.75
CA GLU A 214 17.92 -14.53 3.83
C GLU A 214 18.16 -14.07 5.27
N ASP A 215 19.24 -14.55 5.88
CA ASP A 215 19.61 -14.19 7.26
C ASP A 215 20.16 -12.76 7.39
N ARG A 216 20.65 -12.17 6.28
CA ARG A 216 21.24 -10.82 6.27
C ARG A 216 20.21 -9.70 6.42
N LEU A 217 18.91 -9.99 6.34
CA LEU A 217 17.84 -8.98 6.42
C LEU A 217 17.87 -8.19 7.73
N VAL A 218 18.20 -8.84 8.84
CA VAL A 218 18.25 -8.20 10.18
C VAL A 218 19.66 -7.73 10.55
N GLY A 219 20.70 -8.29 9.91
CA GLY A 219 22.10 -7.95 10.16
C GLY A 219 22.61 -6.88 9.20
N ASP A 220 23.33 -7.32 8.18
CA ASP A 220 24.05 -6.44 7.25
C ASP A 220 23.13 -5.43 6.56
N LEU A 221 21.96 -5.87 6.09
CA LEU A 221 21.02 -5.00 5.36
C LEU A 221 20.37 -3.96 6.27
N LEU A 222 20.10 -4.31 7.53
CA LEU A 222 19.63 -3.34 8.52
C LEU A 222 20.72 -2.31 8.82
N ASN A 223 21.97 -2.74 8.97
CA ASN A 223 23.10 -1.83 9.21
C ASN A 223 23.33 -0.89 8.02
N ASP A 224 23.26 -1.41 6.79
CA ASP A 224 23.34 -0.60 5.57
C ASP A 224 22.20 0.42 5.49
N PHE A 225 20.98 0.02 5.87
CA PHE A 225 19.85 0.94 5.94
C PHE A 225 20.07 2.04 7.00
N LEU A 226 20.50 1.67 8.20
CA LEU A 226 20.76 2.61 9.30
C LEU A 226 21.89 3.59 8.98
N ARG A 227 22.92 3.13 8.25
CA ARG A 227 24.01 3.98 7.73
C ARG A 227 23.60 4.81 6.51
N GLY A 228 22.43 4.52 5.93
CA GLY A 228 21.90 5.20 4.75
C GLY A 228 22.47 4.72 3.41
N GLY A 229 23.11 3.56 3.38
CA GLY A 229 23.59 2.91 2.15
C GLY A 229 22.44 2.36 1.28
N ILE A 230 21.28 2.07 1.87
CA ILE A 230 20.07 1.67 1.13
C ILE A 230 18.85 2.49 1.56
N SER A 231 17.88 2.63 0.65
CA SER A 231 16.61 3.30 0.93
C SER A 231 15.62 2.38 1.66
N ALA A 232 14.65 2.96 2.37
CA ALA A 232 13.58 2.20 3.02
C ALA A 232 12.80 1.32 2.03
N ALA A 233 12.52 1.84 0.83
CA ALA A 233 11.81 1.08 -0.21
C ALA A 233 12.63 -0.11 -0.71
N SER A 234 13.95 0.08 -0.92
CA SER A 234 14.85 -0.99 -1.35
C SER A 234 14.99 -2.07 -0.28
N TYR A 235 15.09 -1.67 0.99
CA TYR A 235 15.13 -2.59 2.12
C TYR A 235 13.82 -3.38 2.24
N TRP A 236 12.67 -2.72 2.10
CA TRP A 236 11.37 -3.37 2.09
C TRP A 236 11.18 -4.35 0.93
N ASP A 237 11.66 -4.01 -0.26
CA ASP A 237 11.61 -4.92 -1.41
C ASP A 237 12.46 -6.18 -1.19
N GLN A 238 13.56 -6.10 -0.44
CA GLN A 238 14.34 -7.28 -0.06
C GLN A 238 13.55 -8.19 0.87
N TRP A 239 12.86 -7.65 1.88
CA TRP A 239 11.95 -8.41 2.74
C TRP A 239 10.85 -9.11 1.93
N ARG A 240 10.23 -8.41 0.98
CA ARG A 240 9.16 -9.00 0.15
C ARG A 240 9.69 -10.11 -0.76
N LYS A 241 10.90 -9.95 -1.31
CA LYS A 241 11.51 -10.94 -2.21
C LYS A 241 12.01 -12.19 -1.48
N SER A 242 12.46 -12.04 -0.24
CA SER A 242 12.98 -13.15 0.57
C SER A 242 11.89 -13.95 1.26
N GLN A 243 10.65 -13.45 1.24
CA GLN A 243 9.51 -14.08 1.89
C GLN A 243 9.08 -15.36 1.19
N ASN A 244 8.77 -16.36 1.99
CA ASN A 244 8.22 -17.62 1.54
C ASN A 244 7.12 -18.11 2.51
N TRP A 245 5.97 -18.43 1.95
CA TRP A 245 4.89 -19.06 2.70
C TRP A 245 5.12 -20.56 2.76
N THR A 246 5.18 -21.11 3.97
CA THR A 246 5.15 -22.55 4.15
C THR A 246 3.72 -23.02 3.86
N PRO A 247 3.50 -23.95 2.91
CA PRO A 247 2.18 -24.54 2.71
C PRO A 247 1.71 -25.12 4.04
N GLY A 248 0.51 -24.75 4.48
CA GLY A 248 -0.07 -25.36 5.69
C GLY A 248 -0.16 -26.88 5.48
N ASN A 249 0.22 -27.67 6.47
CA ASN A 249 -0.03 -29.11 6.44
C ASN A 249 -1.52 -29.33 6.20
N GLU A 250 -1.86 -30.00 5.09
CA GLU A 250 -3.21 -30.32 4.64
C GLU A 250 -4.06 -31.10 5.68
N TRP A 251 -3.40 -31.61 6.74
CA TRP A 251 -3.97 -32.45 7.79
C TRP A 251 -3.79 -31.89 9.21
N GLY A 252 -3.47 -30.59 9.38
CA GLY A 252 -3.23 -29.97 10.68
C GLY A 252 -4.02 -28.68 10.89
N SER A 253 -5.00 -28.75 11.80
CA SER A 253 -5.83 -27.63 12.30
C SER A 253 -6.38 -26.68 11.22
N GLY A 254 -7.47 -27.11 10.61
CA GLY A 254 -8.30 -26.33 9.69
C GLY A 254 -8.06 -26.73 8.24
N TYR A 255 -8.95 -27.56 7.69
CA TYR A 255 -9.06 -27.77 6.25
C TYR A 255 -9.05 -26.44 5.50
N GLN A 256 -8.03 -26.23 4.67
CA GLN A 256 -8.05 -25.19 3.65
C GLN A 256 -8.53 -25.83 2.36
N SER A 257 -9.68 -25.39 1.87
CA SER A 257 -10.20 -25.77 0.56
C SER A 257 -9.08 -25.70 -0.48
N THR A 258 -8.90 -26.78 -1.24
CA THR A 258 -7.92 -26.86 -2.32
C THR A 258 -8.18 -25.83 -3.43
N ARG A 259 -9.34 -25.16 -3.41
CA ARG A 259 -9.74 -24.04 -4.29
C ARG A 259 -9.59 -22.66 -3.62
N SER A 260 -9.59 -22.60 -2.29
CA SER A 260 -9.36 -21.37 -1.50
C SER A 260 -7.96 -20.80 -1.74
N THR A 261 -6.96 -21.65 -1.97
CA THR A 261 -5.59 -21.21 -2.31
C THR A 261 -5.52 -20.39 -3.60
N SER A 262 -6.52 -20.51 -4.49
CA SER A 262 -6.64 -19.72 -5.72
C SER A 262 -7.40 -18.40 -5.54
N ARG A 263 -8.15 -18.24 -4.44
CA ARG A 263 -9.03 -17.08 -4.20
C ARG A 263 -8.59 -16.21 -3.02
N ALA A 264 -7.76 -16.71 -2.11
CA ALA A 264 -7.34 -16.01 -0.90
C ALA A 264 -5.84 -15.63 -0.85
N SER A 265 -5.05 -15.87 -1.91
CA SER A 265 -3.61 -15.56 -1.92
C SER A 265 -3.20 -14.68 -3.11
N ASN A 266 -2.81 -13.44 -2.81
CA ASN A 266 -1.88 -12.57 -3.55
C ASN A 266 -2.02 -12.45 -5.09
N ASN A 267 -2.97 -11.66 -5.59
CA ASN A 267 -2.87 -11.06 -6.92
C ASN A 267 -2.84 -9.51 -6.84
N PRO A 268 -1.78 -8.81 -7.29
CA PRO A 268 -1.60 -7.36 -7.15
C PRO A 268 -2.22 -6.54 -8.29
N TRP A 269 -3.27 -7.05 -8.96
CA TRP A 269 -3.94 -6.38 -10.07
C TRP A 269 -5.39 -6.01 -9.70
N PRO A 270 -5.90 -4.84 -10.12
CA PRO A 270 -7.23 -4.39 -9.75
C PRO A 270 -8.29 -5.30 -10.35
N LYS A 271 -9.36 -5.52 -9.60
CA LYS A 271 -10.58 -6.23 -10.03
C LYS A 271 -11.17 -5.53 -11.26
N SER A 272 -10.85 -6.02 -12.44
CA SER A 272 -11.63 -5.81 -13.65
C SER A 272 -12.06 -7.18 -14.13
N GLY A 273 -13.37 -7.40 -14.26
CA GLY A 273 -13.93 -8.62 -14.78
C GLY A 273 -13.28 -8.98 -16.13
N GLY A 274 -12.81 -10.21 -16.24
CA GLY A 274 -12.16 -10.73 -17.43
C GLY A 274 -12.00 -12.23 -17.27
N GLY A 275 -12.90 -12.97 -17.90
CA GLY A 275 -12.97 -14.42 -17.82
C GLY A 275 -11.78 -15.13 -18.46
N PHE A 276 -11.69 -16.41 -18.11
CA PHE A 276 -10.80 -17.40 -18.69
C PHE A 276 -10.92 -17.42 -20.23
N GLN A 277 -9.88 -16.92 -20.93
CA GLN A 277 -9.83 -16.86 -22.38
C GLN A 277 -9.26 -18.19 -22.92
N TRP A 278 -10.14 -19.05 -23.44
CA TRP A 278 -9.72 -20.18 -24.28
C TRP A 278 -9.10 -19.65 -25.59
N PRO A 279 -8.14 -20.35 -26.22
CA PRO A 279 -7.61 -19.96 -27.52
C PRO A 279 -8.69 -20.18 -28.58
N ASP A 280 -9.29 -19.09 -29.05
CA ASP A 280 -10.09 -19.10 -30.27
C ASP A 280 -9.16 -19.32 -31.46
N SER A 281 -9.34 -20.46 -32.11
CA SER A 281 -8.78 -20.78 -33.41
C SER A 281 -9.82 -20.42 -34.46
N SER A 282 -9.66 -19.23 -35.06
CA SER A 282 -10.45 -18.85 -36.23
C SER A 282 -9.58 -18.15 -37.28
N PHE A 283 -9.60 -18.79 -38.44
CA PHE A 283 -9.01 -18.43 -39.72
C PHE A 283 -9.61 -17.13 -40.29
N GLY A 284 -8.75 -16.31 -40.93
CA GLY A 284 -9.13 -15.22 -41.84
C GLY A 284 -9.43 -13.89 -41.14
N GLY A 285 -8.94 -12.73 -41.56
CA GLY A 285 -8.24 -12.32 -42.76
C GLY A 285 -8.53 -10.83 -42.96
N GLY A 286 -7.48 -10.03 -43.13
CA GLY A 286 -7.55 -8.73 -43.81
C GLY A 286 -7.87 -7.48 -42.98
N GLY A 287 -7.09 -6.43 -43.22
CA GLY A 287 -7.59 -5.06 -43.20
C GLY A 287 -6.90 -4.12 -42.22
N GLY A 288 -5.92 -3.35 -42.70
CA GLY A 288 -5.13 -2.43 -41.87
C GLY A 288 -5.88 -1.20 -41.37
N SER A 289 -5.26 -0.51 -40.40
CA SER A 289 -5.28 0.96 -40.34
C SER A 289 -4.21 1.45 -39.37
N SER A 290 -3.21 2.08 -39.97
CA SER A 290 -2.24 3.00 -39.37
C SER A 290 -2.89 4.09 -38.52
N ARG A 291 -2.37 4.34 -37.30
CA ARG A 291 -2.22 5.71 -36.74
C ARG A 291 -0.98 5.79 -35.83
N LYS A 292 0.01 6.57 -36.31
CA LYS A 292 1.09 7.20 -35.54
C LYS A 292 0.52 8.36 -34.74
N SER A 293 1.02 8.58 -33.52
CA SER A 293 1.24 9.92 -32.97
C SER A 293 2.39 9.92 -31.97
N LYS A 294 3.21 10.96 -32.09
CA LYS A 294 4.56 11.20 -31.58
C LYS A 294 4.65 11.45 -30.05
N PRO A 295 5.86 11.42 -29.48
CA PRO A 295 6.14 11.68 -28.07
C PRO A 295 6.21 13.18 -27.78
N SER A 296 5.83 13.58 -26.57
CA SER A 296 6.04 14.93 -26.03
C SER A 296 7.21 14.92 -25.06
N SER A 297 8.27 15.63 -25.43
CA SER A 297 9.39 16.05 -24.60
C SER A 297 9.03 17.27 -23.75
N GLY A 298 9.59 17.36 -22.54
CA GLY A 298 9.91 18.63 -21.90
C GLY A 298 9.55 18.73 -20.42
N GLY A 299 10.55 19.07 -19.59
CA GLY A 299 10.32 19.70 -18.28
C GLY A 299 11.19 19.20 -17.13
N PHE A 300 12.48 19.49 -17.17
CA PHE A 300 13.31 19.56 -15.96
C PHE A 300 12.99 20.88 -15.24
N SER A 301 12.49 20.82 -14.00
CA SER A 301 12.55 21.92 -13.04
C SER A 301 12.59 21.36 -11.62
N GLY A 302 13.70 21.62 -10.92
CA GLY A 302 13.94 21.18 -9.56
C GLY A 302 13.07 21.91 -8.54
N GLY A 303 12.77 21.17 -7.47
CA GLY A 303 12.17 21.66 -6.24
C GLY A 303 12.31 20.56 -5.19
N PHE A 304 13.31 20.70 -4.32
CA PHE A 304 13.47 19.85 -3.14
C PHE A 304 12.34 20.18 -2.15
N GLY A 305 11.25 19.42 -2.22
CA GLY A 305 10.11 19.48 -1.31
C GLY A 305 9.66 18.05 -0.99
N GLY A 306 9.59 17.73 0.30
CA GLY A 306 9.36 16.37 0.84
C GLY A 306 8.25 15.60 0.12
N GLY A 307 8.65 14.69 -0.75
CA GLY A 307 7.76 13.78 -1.45
C GLY A 307 7.54 12.52 -0.63
N SER A 308 6.28 12.22 -0.35
CA SER A 308 5.79 10.91 0.07
C SER A 308 6.55 9.79 -0.65
N SER A 309 7.30 8.99 0.09
CA SER A 309 7.89 7.75 -0.41
C SER A 309 6.75 6.85 -0.90
N GLY A 310 6.67 6.68 -2.22
CA GLY A 310 5.74 5.74 -2.83
C GLY A 310 6.01 4.33 -2.30
N GLY A 311 5.02 3.72 -1.67
CA GLY A 311 5.05 2.30 -1.28
C GLY A 311 4.60 2.00 0.15
N PHE A 312 4.55 2.99 1.05
CA PHE A 312 4.14 2.78 2.45
C PHE A 312 2.74 3.34 2.71
N SER A 313 1.88 2.55 3.35
CA SER A 313 0.45 2.80 3.52
C SER A 313 0.04 3.05 4.97
N ARG A 314 1.02 3.16 5.89
CA ARG A 314 0.76 3.35 7.31
C ARG A 314 -0.09 4.62 7.52
N PRO A 315 -1.27 4.50 8.14
CA PRO A 315 -2.14 5.65 8.40
C PRO A 315 -1.47 6.57 9.42
N ARG A 316 -1.39 7.86 9.12
CA ARG A 316 -0.78 8.87 10.00
C ARG A 316 -1.90 9.69 10.63
N THR A 317 -2.04 9.64 11.96
CA THR A 317 -3.00 10.50 12.67
C THR A 317 -2.43 11.92 12.74
N GLY A 318 -2.72 12.69 11.69
CA GLY A 318 -2.16 14.03 11.48
C GLY A 318 -2.34 14.51 10.04
N SER A 319 -2.52 13.59 9.10
CA SER A 319 -3.09 13.91 7.78
C SER A 319 -4.61 13.73 7.86
N SER A 320 -5.30 14.75 8.36
CA SER A 320 -6.74 14.91 8.12
C SER A 320 -6.98 15.32 6.66
N GLY A 321 -6.48 14.51 5.72
CA GLY A 321 -7.01 14.47 4.37
C GLY A 321 -8.45 13.96 4.48
N THR A 322 -9.39 14.86 4.22
CA THR A 322 -10.83 14.62 4.18
C THR A 322 -11.17 13.46 3.22
N ARG A 323 -11.07 12.22 3.72
CA ARG A 323 -11.80 11.11 3.13
C ARG A 323 -13.25 11.33 3.47
N LYS A 324 -13.96 12.01 2.56
CA LYS A 324 -15.41 11.96 2.49
C LYS A 324 -15.81 10.49 2.42
N HIS A 325 -16.18 9.92 3.56
CA HIS A 325 -16.93 8.69 3.59
C HIS A 325 -18.23 8.96 2.83
N GLY A 326 -18.44 8.25 1.73
CA GLY A 326 -19.70 8.22 1.02
C GLY A 326 -20.76 7.71 1.99
N GLY A 327 -21.60 8.62 2.47
CA GLY A 327 -22.72 8.30 3.33
C GLY A 327 -23.64 7.31 2.64
N PHE A 328 -23.96 6.23 3.35
CA PHE A 328 -25.10 5.39 3.06
C PHE A 328 -26.34 6.29 3.00
N LYS A 329 -26.95 6.42 1.82
CA LYS A 329 -28.29 6.98 1.67
C LYS A 329 -29.29 5.95 2.18
N THR A 330 -29.73 6.11 3.41
CA THR A 330 -31.09 5.70 3.78
C THR A 330 -32.01 6.88 3.45
N GLY A 331 -32.98 6.67 2.56
CA GLY A 331 -33.86 7.74 2.09
C GLY A 331 -35.09 7.23 1.34
N GLY A 332 -36.24 7.34 2.02
CA GLY A 332 -37.62 7.24 1.51
C GLY A 332 -38.11 5.80 1.29
N GLY A 333 -39.15 5.28 1.94
CA GLY A 333 -40.35 5.95 2.45
C GLY A 333 -41.44 6.02 1.36
N PHE A 334 -42.18 4.92 1.20
CA PHE A 334 -43.66 4.84 1.14
C PHE A 334 -44.07 3.45 1.61
#